data_AF-A0A256HTL1-F1
#
_entry.id   AF-A0A256HTL1-F1
#
_cell.length_a   1.000
_cell.length_b   1.000
_cell.length_c   1.000
_cell.angle_alpha   90.00
_cell.angle_beta   90.00
_cell.angle_gamma   90.00
#
_symmetry.space_group_name_H-M   'P 1'
#
loop_
_entity.id
_entity.type
_entity.pdbx_description
1 polymer ?
#
loop_
_entity_poly.entity_id
_entity_poly.type
_entity_poly.pdbx_seq_one_letter_code
_entity_poly.pdbx_strand_id
1 'polypeptide(L)'
;MALHLSHAISDGLRRTLSKTGGILFIGLLIVQIGTQAAVNTAVSSYLPAGLTTQAGLTAGLGLPVSGAGALAIFAALVILSAAFFVIIARTMIQPQDKISTIPVDATRRLGRTTLAMLIGGILVSVSVFVGTLFFILPGLFLATSFLFIVFTIAVEDRGVIDGLKRSWGLASGSRLKLFALVVLTTVFGGVIGGIAPLLDYGGIPVASEAIVAVVTAAFLTPYYGILAASYLQLRDEQRGVDRRSTEPADASGTPEL
;
A
#
# COMPACT_ATOMS: atom_id res chain seq x y z
N MET A 1 20.73 -16.55 -7.92
CA MET A 1 19.47 -17.32 -8.06
C MET A 1 18.36 -16.36 -8.49
N ALA A 2 17.73 -16.67 -9.61
CA ALA A 2 16.87 -15.74 -10.34
C ALA A 2 15.53 -15.54 -9.60
N LEU A 3 15.20 -14.28 -9.31
CA LEU A 3 13.82 -13.94 -9.00
C LEU A 3 13.04 -14.24 -10.28
N HIS A 4 12.15 -15.24 -10.27
CA HIS A 4 11.21 -15.44 -11.38
C HIS A 4 10.14 -14.36 -11.31
N LEU A 5 10.58 -13.11 -11.52
CA LEU A 5 9.78 -11.90 -11.49
C LEU A 5 8.58 -12.03 -12.45
N SER A 6 8.78 -12.72 -13.58
CA SER A 6 7.72 -13.06 -14.52
C SER A 6 6.59 -13.90 -13.91
N HIS A 7 6.88 -14.89 -13.06
CA HIS A 7 5.84 -15.71 -12.42
C HIS A 7 5.16 -14.96 -11.28
N ALA A 8 5.91 -14.20 -10.47
CA ALA A 8 5.33 -13.35 -9.43
C ALA A 8 4.42 -12.24 -10.01
N ILE A 9 4.81 -11.66 -11.16
CA ILE A 9 4.00 -10.68 -11.89
C ILE A 9 2.76 -11.35 -12.49
N SER A 10 2.91 -12.52 -13.14
CA SER A 10 1.80 -13.29 -13.70
C SER A 10 0.77 -13.68 -12.64
N ASP A 11 1.23 -14.21 -11.51
CA ASP A 11 0.35 -14.61 -10.40
C ASP A 11 -0.28 -13.40 -9.72
N GLY A 12 0.46 -12.32 -9.51
CA GLY A 12 -0.08 -11.06 -9.01
C GLY A 12 -1.19 -10.51 -9.91
N LEU A 13 -0.98 -10.53 -11.23
CA LEU A 13 -1.92 -10.02 -12.23
C LEU A 13 -3.16 -10.93 -12.36
N ARG A 14 -2.98 -12.26 -12.32
CA ARG A 14 -4.11 -13.22 -12.25
C ARG A 14 -4.91 -13.05 -10.96
N ARG A 15 -4.24 -12.77 -9.84
CA ARG A 15 -4.89 -12.46 -8.55
C ARG A 15 -5.83 -11.27 -8.65
N THR A 16 -5.41 -10.24 -9.38
CA THR A 16 -6.20 -9.02 -9.56
C THR A 16 -7.35 -9.14 -10.54
N LEU A 17 -7.23 -10.02 -11.53
CA LEU A 17 -8.29 -10.29 -12.51
C LEU A 17 -9.35 -11.28 -12.00
N SER A 18 -9.25 -11.75 -10.75
CA SER A 18 -10.26 -12.61 -10.11
C SER A 18 -11.50 -11.82 -9.65
N LYS A 19 -12.62 -12.49 -9.40
CA LYS A 19 -13.84 -11.85 -8.84
C LYS A 19 -13.55 -11.07 -7.55
N THR A 20 -12.69 -11.63 -6.69
CA THR A 20 -12.23 -10.99 -5.46
C THR A 20 -11.38 -9.75 -5.74
N GLY A 21 -10.48 -9.81 -6.74
CA GLY A 21 -9.72 -8.66 -7.21
C GLY A 21 -10.61 -7.53 -7.73
N GLY A 22 -11.69 -7.86 -8.44
CA GLY A 22 -12.69 -6.89 -8.90
C GLY A 22 -13.45 -6.20 -7.75
N ILE A 23 -13.87 -6.94 -6.73
CA ILE A 23 -14.50 -6.35 -5.53
C ILE A 23 -13.52 -5.43 -4.81
N LEU A 24 -12.25 -5.85 -4.68
CA LEU A 24 -11.20 -5.04 -4.07
C LEU A 24 -10.89 -3.77 -4.89
N PHE A 25 -10.92 -3.87 -6.22
CA PHE A 25 -10.74 -2.72 -7.11
C PHE A 25 -11.87 -1.69 -6.93
N ILE A 26 -13.13 -2.15 -6.91
CA ILE A 26 -14.29 -1.25 -6.70
C ILE A 26 -14.23 -0.61 -5.31
N GLY A 27 -13.92 -1.39 -4.27
CA GLY A 27 -13.75 -0.85 -2.91
C GLY A 27 -12.63 0.19 -2.84
N LEU A 28 -11.49 -0.05 -3.50
CA LEU A 28 -10.38 0.89 -3.58
C LEU A 28 -10.79 2.19 -4.27
N LEU A 29 -11.53 2.09 -5.38
CA LEU A 29 -12.05 3.25 -6.10
C LEU A 29 -13.00 4.09 -5.24
N ILE A 30 -13.94 3.46 -4.55
CA ILE A 30 -14.90 4.17 -3.68
C ILE A 30 -14.14 4.91 -2.57
N VAL A 31 -13.20 4.24 -1.90
CA VAL A 31 -12.39 4.86 -0.85
C VAL A 31 -11.56 6.00 -1.41
N GLN A 32 -10.94 5.82 -2.57
CA GLN A 32 -10.09 6.85 -3.19
C GLN A 32 -10.88 8.09 -3.59
N ILE A 33 -11.97 7.92 -4.36
CA ILE A 33 -12.82 9.01 -4.81
C ILE A 33 -13.46 9.72 -3.62
N GLY A 34 -13.98 8.97 -2.65
CA GLY A 34 -14.55 9.55 -1.43
C GLY A 34 -13.54 10.37 -0.64
N THR A 35 -12.30 9.89 -0.55
CA THR A 35 -11.22 10.58 0.19
C THR A 35 -10.85 11.87 -0.52
N GLN A 36 -10.65 11.83 -1.85
CA GLN A 36 -10.39 13.02 -2.65
C GLN A 36 -11.52 14.04 -2.53
N ALA A 37 -12.78 13.61 -2.63
CA ALA A 37 -13.92 14.50 -2.53
C ALA A 37 -14.04 15.15 -1.15
N ALA A 38 -13.77 14.40 -0.08
CA ALA A 38 -13.75 14.94 1.27
C ALA A 38 -12.59 15.95 1.47
N VAL A 39 -11.41 15.67 0.93
CA VAL A 39 -10.27 16.60 0.96
C VAL A 39 -10.59 17.87 0.18
N ASN A 40 -11.12 17.76 -1.04
CA ASN A 40 -11.51 18.90 -1.88
C ASN A 40 -12.54 19.80 -1.17
N THR A 41 -13.56 19.23 -0.53
CA THR A 41 -14.53 19.99 0.26
C THR A 41 -13.90 20.66 1.48
N ALA A 42 -13.02 19.96 2.21
CA ALA A 42 -12.34 20.55 3.37
C ALA A 42 -11.41 21.70 2.95
N VAL A 43 -10.61 21.50 1.90
CA VAL A 43 -9.71 22.51 1.34
C VAL A 43 -10.49 23.74 0.91
N SER A 44 -11.55 23.58 0.12
CA SER A 44 -12.37 24.72 -0.34
C SER A 44 -13.12 25.44 0.79
N SER A 45 -13.40 24.76 1.91
CA SER A 45 -14.07 25.35 3.07
C SER A 45 -13.13 26.16 3.97
N TYR A 46 -11.86 25.78 4.06
CA TYR A 46 -10.90 26.37 5.01
C TYR A 46 -9.79 27.19 4.34
N LEU A 47 -9.49 26.96 3.06
CA LEU A 47 -8.51 27.73 2.31
C LEU A 47 -9.17 28.80 1.42
N PRO A 48 -8.63 30.04 1.42
CA PRO A 48 -9.04 31.08 0.48
C PRO A 48 -8.86 30.65 -0.97
N ALA A 49 -9.83 31.00 -1.83
CA ALA A 49 -9.80 30.66 -3.26
C ALA A 49 -8.56 31.19 -4.02
N GLY A 50 -7.96 32.28 -3.54
CA GLY A 50 -6.72 32.82 -4.11
C GLY A 50 -5.51 31.89 -3.92
N LEU A 51 -5.46 31.16 -2.80
CA LEU A 51 -4.37 30.21 -2.53
C LEU A 51 -4.58 28.88 -3.27
N THR A 52 -5.83 28.43 -3.42
CA THR A 52 -6.12 27.19 -4.14
C THR A 52 -5.80 27.33 -5.63
N THR A 53 -6.20 28.45 -6.24
CA THR A 53 -5.93 28.73 -7.66
C THR A 53 -4.44 28.92 -7.95
N GLN A 54 -3.69 29.60 -7.08
CA GLN A 54 -2.23 29.78 -7.23
C GLN A 54 -1.45 28.48 -7.04
N ALA A 55 -1.91 27.59 -6.15
CA ALA A 55 -1.28 26.29 -5.92
C ALA A 55 -1.66 25.24 -6.99
N GLY A 56 -2.48 25.59 -7.99
CA GLY A 56 -3.01 24.64 -8.97
C GLY A 56 -3.94 23.59 -8.35
N LEU A 57 -4.49 23.87 -7.15
CA LEU A 57 -5.50 23.05 -6.50
C LEU A 57 -6.84 23.39 -7.14
N THR A 58 -7.17 22.70 -8.23
CA THR A 58 -8.46 22.79 -8.89
C THR A 58 -9.55 22.31 -7.92
N ALA A 59 -10.68 23.04 -7.87
CA ALA A 59 -11.85 22.62 -7.12
C ALA A 59 -12.47 21.41 -7.86
N GLY A 60 -11.96 20.23 -7.55
CA GLY A 60 -12.45 18.97 -8.10
C GLY A 60 -13.80 18.56 -7.51
N LEU A 61 -14.10 17.26 -7.56
CA LEU A 61 -15.32 16.69 -6.99
C LEU A 61 -15.44 17.10 -5.52
N GLY A 62 -16.53 17.77 -5.17
CA GLY A 62 -16.85 18.19 -3.81
C GLY A 62 -18.11 17.50 -3.30
N LEU A 63 -18.13 17.21 -2.01
CA LEU A 63 -19.30 16.77 -1.29
C LEU A 63 -20.14 17.98 -0.84
N PRO A 64 -21.49 17.93 -0.92
CA PRO A 64 -22.39 18.98 -0.46
C PRO A 64 -22.55 18.95 1.07
N VAL A 65 -21.45 19.13 1.79
CA VAL A 65 -21.36 19.10 3.26
C VAL A 65 -20.54 20.27 3.77
N SER A 66 -20.65 20.58 5.07
CA SER A 66 -19.80 21.59 5.69
C SER A 66 -18.33 21.16 5.73
N GLY A 67 -17.39 22.10 5.85
CA GLY A 67 -15.97 21.79 6.00
C GLY A 67 -15.68 20.84 7.16
N ALA A 68 -16.35 21.02 8.30
CA ALA A 68 -16.24 20.11 9.45
C ALA A 68 -16.81 18.71 9.14
N GLY A 69 -17.94 18.65 8.41
CA GLY A 69 -18.51 17.39 7.93
C GLY A 69 -17.57 16.66 6.98
N ALA A 70 -16.89 17.38 6.08
CA ALA A 70 -15.90 16.83 5.17
C ALA A 70 -14.70 16.26 5.91
N LEU A 71 -14.18 16.94 6.94
CA LEU A 71 -13.11 16.41 7.80
C LEU A 71 -13.53 15.14 8.55
N ALA A 72 -14.77 15.08 9.05
CA ALA A 72 -15.29 13.88 9.70
C ALA A 72 -15.41 12.70 8.74
N ILE A 73 -15.90 12.94 7.51
CA ILE A 73 -15.96 11.93 6.45
C ILE A 73 -14.56 11.47 6.06
N PHE A 74 -13.61 12.40 5.89
CA PHE A 74 -12.22 12.08 5.62
C PHE A 74 -11.62 11.18 6.71
N ALA A 75 -11.82 11.52 7.99
CA ALA A 75 -11.34 10.68 9.10
C ALA A 75 -11.95 9.27 9.07
N ALA A 76 -13.27 9.16 8.80
CA ALA A 76 -13.93 7.88 8.66
C ALA A 76 -13.38 7.05 7.47
N LEU A 77 -13.12 7.70 6.34
CA LEU A 77 -12.53 7.07 5.15
C LEU A 77 -11.09 6.63 5.36
N VAL A 78 -10.30 7.37 6.14
CA VAL A 78 -8.94 6.95 6.53
C VAL A 78 -8.99 5.67 7.37
N ILE A 79 -9.92 5.58 8.33
CA ILE A 79 -10.13 4.37 9.13
C ILE A 79 -10.59 3.20 8.25
N LEU A 80 -11.55 3.46 7.34
CA LEU A 80 -12.05 2.46 6.40
C LEU A 80 -10.93 1.97 5.47
N SER A 81 -10.08 2.87 4.98
CA SER A 81 -8.92 2.56 4.15
C SER A 81 -7.95 1.64 4.89
N ALA A 82 -7.61 1.96 6.14
CA ALA A 82 -6.74 1.11 6.96
C ALA A 82 -7.33 -0.30 7.14
N ALA A 83 -8.65 -0.42 7.41
CA ALA A 83 -9.32 -1.71 7.49
C ALA A 83 -9.31 -2.46 6.15
N PHE A 84 -9.50 -1.74 5.05
CA PHE A 84 -9.47 -2.28 3.70
C PHE A 84 -8.09 -2.83 3.34
N PHE A 85 -7.01 -2.14 3.70
CA PHE A 85 -5.64 -2.60 3.54
C PHE A 85 -5.35 -3.89 4.31
N VAL A 86 -5.89 -4.04 5.53
CA VAL A 86 -5.81 -5.29 6.30
C VAL A 86 -6.47 -6.44 5.54
N ILE A 87 -7.66 -6.20 4.98
CA ILE A 87 -8.41 -7.20 4.21
C ILE A 87 -7.65 -7.57 2.93
N ILE A 88 -7.11 -6.59 2.20
CA ILE A 88 -6.26 -6.84 1.02
C ILE A 88 -5.07 -7.71 1.40
N ALA A 89 -4.32 -7.33 2.44
CA ALA A 89 -3.14 -8.05 2.86
C ALA A 89 -3.45 -9.51 3.26
N ARG A 90 -4.51 -9.73 4.03
CA ARG A 90 -4.94 -11.08 4.45
C ARG A 90 -5.46 -11.91 3.28
N THR A 91 -6.21 -11.31 2.36
CA THR A 91 -6.77 -11.99 1.19
C THR A 91 -5.70 -12.34 0.16
N MET A 92 -4.76 -11.42 -0.08
CA MET A 92 -3.64 -11.57 -1.02
C MET A 92 -2.53 -12.50 -0.51
N ILE A 93 -2.69 -13.12 0.65
CA ILE A 93 -1.74 -14.12 1.17
C ILE A 93 -2.30 -15.55 1.15
N GLN A 94 -3.61 -15.75 0.91
CA GLN A 94 -4.18 -17.09 0.85
C GLN A 94 -3.69 -17.94 -0.34
N PRO A 95 -3.53 -19.27 -0.18
CA PRO A 95 -3.28 -20.20 -1.30
C PRO A 95 -4.32 -20.10 -2.43
N GLN A 96 -3.92 -20.34 -3.69
CA GLN A 96 -4.73 -20.05 -4.89
C GLN A 96 -6.08 -20.79 -4.95
N ASP A 97 -6.19 -21.92 -4.27
CA ASP A 97 -7.39 -22.76 -4.16
C ASP A 97 -8.53 -22.12 -3.33
N LYS A 98 -8.27 -21.05 -2.56
CA LYS A 98 -9.27 -20.40 -1.68
C LYS A 98 -9.47 -18.89 -1.88
N ILE A 99 -8.91 -18.30 -2.95
CA ILE A 99 -9.01 -16.85 -3.24
C ILE A 99 -10.46 -16.38 -3.46
N SER A 100 -11.36 -17.28 -3.82
CA SER A 100 -12.78 -16.98 -4.10
C SER A 100 -13.61 -16.60 -2.87
N THR A 101 -13.05 -16.70 -1.66
CA THR A 101 -13.81 -16.45 -0.42
C THR A 101 -13.01 -15.55 0.52
N ILE A 102 -13.64 -14.49 1.02
CA ILE A 102 -13.09 -13.70 2.13
C ILE A 102 -13.00 -14.64 3.34
N PRO A 103 -11.81 -14.85 3.93
CA PRO A 103 -11.65 -15.83 4.99
C PRO A 103 -12.37 -15.33 6.24
N VAL A 104 -13.02 -16.22 6.99
CA VAL A 104 -13.73 -15.87 8.25
C VAL A 104 -12.78 -15.23 9.27
N ASP A 105 -11.49 -15.54 9.21
CA ASP A 105 -10.44 -14.91 10.02
C ASP A 105 -9.98 -13.53 9.52
N ALA A 106 -10.41 -13.06 8.33
CA ALA A 106 -10.09 -11.71 7.86
C ALA A 106 -10.57 -10.65 8.84
N THR A 107 -11.67 -10.91 9.54
CA THR A 107 -12.27 -9.99 10.51
C THR A 107 -11.76 -10.16 11.94
N ARG A 108 -10.94 -11.19 12.20
CA ARG A 108 -10.46 -11.50 13.55
C ARG A 108 -9.51 -10.41 14.03
N ARG A 109 -9.82 -9.82 15.20
CA ARG A 109 -9.07 -8.70 15.82
C ARG A 109 -8.92 -7.47 14.92
N LEU A 110 -9.88 -7.21 14.02
CA LEU A 110 -9.84 -6.06 13.12
C LEU A 110 -9.61 -4.75 13.85
N GLY A 111 -10.33 -4.47 14.94
CA GLY A 111 -10.19 -3.18 15.64
C GLY A 111 -8.74 -2.89 16.07
N ARG A 112 -8.07 -3.85 16.71
CA ARG A 112 -6.67 -3.70 17.15
C ARG A 112 -5.70 -3.65 15.97
N THR A 113 -5.94 -4.46 14.93
CA THR A 113 -5.07 -4.54 13.76
C THR A 113 -5.18 -3.27 12.91
N THR A 114 -6.40 -2.76 12.70
CA THR A 114 -6.68 -1.49 12.05
C THR A 114 -6.08 -0.33 12.83
N LEU A 115 -6.17 -0.33 14.15
CA LEU A 115 -5.54 0.72 14.97
C LEU A 115 -4.01 0.68 14.86
N ALA A 116 -3.41 -0.52 14.93
CA ALA A 116 -1.97 -0.68 14.73
C ALA A 116 -1.55 -0.26 13.31
N MET A 117 -2.35 -0.57 12.30
CA MET A 117 -2.13 -0.13 10.92
C MET A 117 -2.23 1.37 10.76
N LEU A 118 -3.20 2.00 11.41
CA LEU A 118 -3.38 3.45 11.36
C LEU A 118 -2.16 4.14 11.96
N ILE A 119 -1.75 3.72 13.16
CA ILE A 119 -0.58 4.28 13.85
C ILE A 119 0.71 4.00 13.06
N GLY A 120 0.90 2.76 12.60
CA GLY A 120 2.07 2.39 11.81
C GLY A 120 2.14 3.13 10.48
N GLY A 121 1.00 3.26 9.78
CA GLY A 121 0.87 3.99 8.53
C GLY A 121 1.17 5.48 8.69
N ILE A 122 0.65 6.13 9.73
CA ILE A 122 0.95 7.54 10.06
C ILE A 122 2.45 7.71 10.36
N LEU A 123 3.03 6.82 11.15
CA LEU A 123 4.44 6.94 11.51
C LEU A 123 5.35 6.78 10.28
N VAL A 124 5.04 5.82 9.41
CA VAL A 124 5.76 5.63 8.15
C VAL A 124 5.57 6.81 7.21
N SER A 125 4.34 7.30 7.04
CA SER A 125 4.07 8.43 6.14
C SER A 125 4.79 9.70 6.59
N VAL A 126 4.76 10.03 7.89
CA VAL A 126 5.51 11.15 8.46
C VAL A 126 7.01 10.95 8.27
N SER A 127 7.53 9.76 8.53
CA SER A 127 8.96 9.50 8.39
C SER A 127 9.43 9.61 6.93
N VAL A 128 8.65 9.09 5.98
CA VAL A 128 8.92 9.23 4.54
C VAL A 128 8.81 10.68 4.09
N PHE A 129 7.80 11.42 4.56
CA PHE A 129 7.60 12.83 4.24
C PHE A 129 8.79 13.66 4.72
N VAL A 130 9.18 13.54 6.00
CA VAL A 130 10.34 14.24 6.56
C VAL A 130 11.62 13.83 5.84
N GLY A 131 11.79 12.53 5.57
CA GLY A 131 12.92 12.02 4.80
C GLY A 131 13.02 12.69 3.43
N THR A 132 11.92 12.71 2.69
CA THR A 132 11.83 13.31 1.34
C THR A 132 12.07 14.82 1.37
N LEU A 133 11.56 15.50 2.39
CA LEU A 133 11.69 16.95 2.58
C LEU A 133 13.15 17.37 2.80
N PHE A 134 13.93 16.56 3.53
CA PHE A 134 15.36 16.78 3.67
C PHE A 134 16.11 16.42 2.38
N PHE A 135 15.84 15.24 1.80
CA PHE A 135 16.34 14.82 0.49
C PHE A 135 15.46 13.69 -0.08
N ILE A 136 15.26 13.64 -1.39
CA ILE A 136 14.45 12.60 -2.04
C ILE A 136 14.98 11.18 -1.70
N LEU A 137 16.30 10.99 -1.64
CA LEU A 137 16.91 9.69 -1.38
C LEU A 137 16.56 9.11 0.02
N PRO A 138 16.74 9.83 1.15
CA PRO A 138 16.28 9.36 2.46
C PRO A 138 14.82 8.96 2.50
N GLY A 139 13.93 9.75 1.89
CA GLY A 139 12.50 9.42 1.82
C GLY A 139 12.25 8.08 1.11
N LEU A 140 12.89 7.91 -0.05
CA LEU A 140 12.79 6.70 -0.85
C LEU A 140 13.38 5.47 -0.15
N PHE A 141 14.48 5.66 0.59
CA PHE A 141 15.10 4.63 1.41
C PHE A 141 14.17 4.18 2.56
N LEU A 142 13.52 5.12 3.25
CA LEU A 142 12.54 4.80 4.29
C LEU A 142 11.30 4.11 3.72
N ALA A 143 10.79 4.58 2.58
CA ALA A 143 9.65 3.96 1.90
C ALA A 143 9.96 2.51 1.52
N THR A 144 11.16 2.25 1.03
CA THR A 144 11.65 0.88 0.73
C THR A 144 11.76 0.05 2.00
N SER A 145 12.27 0.63 3.08
CA SER A 145 12.52 -0.08 4.34
C SER A 145 11.23 -0.46 5.08
N PHE A 146 10.15 0.29 4.87
CA PHE A 146 8.87 0.08 5.53
C PHE A 146 7.78 -0.47 4.61
N LEU A 147 8.10 -0.80 3.36
CA LEU A 147 7.17 -1.29 2.34
C LEU A 147 6.30 -2.47 2.83
N PHE A 148 6.86 -3.33 3.67
CA PHE A 148 6.17 -4.54 4.17
C PHE A 148 5.47 -4.38 5.51
N ILE A 149 5.41 -3.17 6.08
CA ILE A 149 4.78 -2.97 7.40
C ILE A 149 3.32 -3.40 7.40
N VAL A 150 2.63 -3.22 6.27
CA VAL A 150 1.24 -3.61 6.08
C VAL A 150 1.10 -5.13 6.27
N PHE A 151 1.98 -5.92 5.66
CA PHE A 151 1.90 -7.38 5.79
C PHE A 151 2.34 -7.86 7.18
N THR A 152 3.35 -7.22 7.79
CA THR A 152 3.79 -7.62 9.14
C THR A 152 2.74 -7.34 10.21
N ILE A 153 2.01 -6.22 10.11
CA ILE A 153 0.92 -5.91 11.05
C ILE A 153 -0.35 -6.72 10.72
N ALA A 154 -0.76 -6.79 9.45
CA ALA A 154 -2.03 -7.43 9.09
C ALA A 154 -2.00 -8.96 9.20
N VAL A 155 -0.86 -9.58 8.91
CA VAL A 155 -0.77 -11.03 8.72
C VAL A 155 -0.09 -11.70 9.90
N GLU A 156 0.94 -11.06 10.46
CA GLU A 156 1.64 -11.60 11.63
C GLU A 156 1.06 -11.07 12.96
N ASP A 157 -0.05 -10.30 12.92
CA ASP A 157 -0.73 -9.69 14.08
C ASP A 157 0.24 -8.96 15.04
N ARG A 158 1.33 -8.41 14.50
CA ARG A 158 2.37 -7.74 15.28
C ARG A 158 1.93 -6.34 15.70
N GLY A 159 2.46 -5.89 16.85
CA GLY A 159 2.37 -4.49 17.25
C GLY A 159 3.15 -3.58 16.30
N VAL A 160 2.90 -2.27 16.37
CA VAL A 160 3.51 -1.28 15.47
C VAL A 160 5.05 -1.35 15.46
N ILE A 161 5.66 -1.38 16.65
CA ILE A 161 7.12 -1.38 16.80
C ILE A 161 7.73 -2.67 16.26
N ASP A 162 7.16 -3.82 16.61
CA ASP A 162 7.64 -5.13 16.14
C ASP A 162 7.44 -5.29 14.62
N GLY A 163 6.33 -4.73 14.10
CA GLY A 163 6.03 -4.68 12.67
C GLY A 163 7.06 -3.85 11.89
N LEU A 164 7.48 -2.70 12.43
CA LEU A 164 8.52 -1.85 11.85
C LEU A 164 9.88 -2.56 11.82
N LYS A 165 10.30 -3.15 12.95
CA LYS A 165 11.56 -3.92 13.03
C LYS A 165 11.57 -5.08 12.05
N ARG A 166 10.47 -5.83 11.97
CA ARG A 166 10.33 -6.96 11.05
C ARG A 166 10.36 -6.50 9.58
N SER A 167 9.66 -5.41 9.25
CA SER A 167 9.65 -4.84 7.90
C SER A 167 11.05 -4.40 7.47
N TRP A 168 11.78 -3.72 8.36
CA TRP A 168 13.16 -3.32 8.12
C TRP A 168 14.09 -4.51 7.87
N GLY A 169 13.96 -5.58 8.66
CA GLY A 169 14.75 -6.81 8.51
C GLY A 169 14.45 -7.58 7.22
N LEU A 170 13.19 -7.56 6.76
CA LEU A 170 12.82 -8.14 5.46
C LEU A 170 13.37 -7.29 4.31
N ALA A 171 13.31 -5.97 4.45
CA ALA A 171 13.76 -5.04 3.42
C ALA A 171 15.30 -5.05 3.26
N SER A 172 16.06 -5.27 4.34
CA SER A 172 17.53 -5.27 4.29
C SER A 172 18.13 -6.39 3.43
N GLY A 173 17.44 -7.53 3.29
CA GLY A 173 17.92 -8.67 2.50
C GLY A 173 17.83 -8.48 0.98
N SER A 174 16.97 -7.59 0.48
CA SER A 174 16.73 -7.43 -0.97
C SER A 174 16.49 -5.97 -1.41
N ARG A 175 17.14 -5.01 -0.72
CA ARG A 175 16.93 -3.55 -0.89
C ARG A 175 16.88 -3.07 -2.33
N LEU A 176 17.77 -3.55 -3.22
CA LEU A 176 17.82 -3.09 -4.61
C LEU A 176 16.56 -3.45 -5.41
N LYS A 177 15.99 -4.64 -5.19
CA LYS A 177 14.77 -5.07 -5.89
C LYS A 177 13.53 -4.33 -5.36
N LEU A 178 13.49 -4.14 -4.04
CA LEU A 178 12.42 -3.36 -3.39
C LEU A 178 12.50 -1.88 -3.74
N PHE A 179 13.70 -1.34 -3.86
CA PHE A 179 13.94 0.02 -4.28
C PHE A 179 13.40 0.28 -5.69
N ALA A 180 13.61 -0.65 -6.63
CA ALA A 180 13.02 -0.55 -7.96
C ALA A 180 11.47 -0.50 -7.92
N LEU A 181 10.85 -1.25 -7.02
CA LEU A 181 9.39 -1.27 -6.85
C LEU A 181 8.85 0.04 -6.26
N VAL A 182 9.57 0.62 -5.30
CA VAL A 182 9.25 1.95 -4.76
C VAL A 182 9.46 3.03 -5.83
N VAL A 183 10.60 3.02 -6.53
CA VAL A 183 10.88 3.96 -7.63
C VAL A 183 9.79 3.90 -8.68
N LEU A 184 9.37 2.70 -9.11
CA LEU A 184 8.28 2.54 -10.07
C LEU A 184 7.00 3.25 -9.61
N THR A 185 6.63 3.07 -8.34
CA THR A 185 5.44 3.70 -7.75
C THR A 185 5.59 5.20 -7.60
N THR A 186 6.77 5.68 -7.18
CA THR A 186 7.09 7.10 -7.07
C THR A 186 7.05 7.79 -8.43
N VAL A 187 7.63 7.19 -9.46
CA VAL A 187 7.59 7.71 -10.83
C VAL A 187 6.16 7.70 -11.36
N PHE A 188 5.42 6.61 -11.19
CA PHE A 188 4.01 6.54 -11.60
C PHE A 188 3.17 7.63 -10.92
N GLY A 189 3.29 7.78 -9.60
CA GLY A 189 2.60 8.81 -8.83
C GLY A 189 2.99 10.22 -9.26
N GLY A 190 4.29 10.46 -9.51
CA GLY A 190 4.78 11.76 -10.01
C GLY A 190 4.26 12.08 -11.42
N VAL A 191 4.21 11.10 -12.32
CA VAL A 191 3.67 11.26 -13.68
C VAL A 191 2.17 11.57 -13.63
N ILE A 192 1.39 10.81 -12.85
CA ILE A 192 -0.03 11.09 -12.68
C ILE A 192 -0.25 12.47 -12.05
N GLY A 193 0.49 12.80 -10.99
CA GLY A 193 0.40 14.10 -10.32
C GLY A 193 0.77 15.28 -11.22
N GLY A 194 1.69 15.09 -12.17
CA GLY A 194 2.05 16.11 -13.16
C GLY A 194 1.07 16.23 -14.33
N ILE A 195 0.45 15.11 -14.76
CA ILE A 195 -0.51 15.09 -15.87
C ILE A 195 -1.90 15.54 -15.42
N ALA A 196 -2.32 15.22 -14.20
CA ALA A 196 -3.68 15.48 -13.72
C ALA A 196 -4.11 16.96 -13.88
N PRO A 197 -3.30 17.97 -13.50
CA PRO A 197 -3.65 19.37 -13.71
C PRO A 197 -3.77 19.75 -15.19
N LEU A 198 -3.03 19.09 -16.09
CA LEU A 198 -3.11 19.34 -17.54
C LEU A 198 -4.44 18.86 -18.14
N LEU A 199 -5.01 17.78 -17.60
CA LEU A 199 -6.32 17.27 -18.02
C LEU A 199 -7.46 18.21 -17.61
N ASP A 200 -7.31 18.93 -16.50
CA ASP A 200 -8.32 19.88 -16.01
C ASP A 200 -8.49 21.09 -16.94
N TYR A 201 -7.42 21.51 -17.64
CA TYR A 201 -7.49 22.57 -18.65
C TYR A 201 -8.37 22.21 -19.86
N GLY A 202 -8.72 20.93 -20.05
CA GLY A 202 -9.64 20.45 -21.08
C GLY A 202 -11.12 20.72 -20.81
N GLY A 203 -11.48 21.32 -19.66
CA GLY A 203 -12.83 21.84 -19.39
C GLY A 203 -13.81 20.88 -18.70
N ILE A 204 -13.36 19.71 -18.21
CA ILE A 204 -14.20 18.78 -17.44
C ILE A 204 -13.45 18.20 -16.21
N PRO A 205 -13.29 18.98 -15.11
CA PRO A 205 -12.51 18.61 -13.93
C PRO A 205 -12.98 17.33 -13.22
N VAL A 206 -14.28 17.01 -13.33
CA VAL A 206 -14.83 15.79 -12.71
C VAL A 206 -14.43 14.54 -13.51
N ALA A 207 -14.33 14.65 -14.84
CA ALA A 207 -13.95 13.52 -15.69
C ALA A 207 -12.46 13.22 -15.57
N SER A 208 -11.60 14.24 -15.49
CA SER A 208 -10.16 14.07 -15.25
C SER A 208 -9.89 13.38 -13.92
N GLU A 209 -10.57 13.78 -12.84
CA GLU A 209 -10.47 13.11 -11.55
C GLU A 209 -10.92 11.64 -11.59
N ALA A 210 -12.05 11.36 -12.25
CA ALA A 210 -12.53 9.99 -12.42
C ALA A 210 -11.52 9.14 -13.21
N ILE A 211 -10.94 9.69 -14.28
CA ILE A 211 -9.91 9.02 -15.08
C ILE A 211 -8.66 8.76 -14.22
N VAL A 212 -8.18 9.76 -13.49
CA VAL A 212 -7.01 9.64 -12.61
C VAL A 212 -7.24 8.58 -11.54
N ALA A 213 -8.44 8.55 -10.93
CA ALA A 213 -8.80 7.53 -9.95
C ALA A 213 -8.81 6.13 -10.57
N VAL A 214 -9.43 5.95 -11.73
CA VAL A 214 -9.47 4.66 -12.45
C VAL A 214 -8.06 4.19 -12.83
N VAL A 215 -7.23 5.06 -13.40
CA VAL A 215 -5.86 4.73 -13.78
C VAL A 215 -5.03 4.38 -12.55
N THR A 216 -5.17 5.14 -11.47
CA THR A 216 -4.44 4.90 -10.21
C THR A 216 -4.87 3.57 -9.60
N ALA A 217 -6.16 3.28 -9.52
CA ALA A 217 -6.66 2.00 -9.03
C ALA A 217 -6.17 0.84 -9.91
N ALA A 218 -6.18 1.02 -11.23
CA ALA A 218 -5.76 -0.01 -12.19
C ALA A 218 -4.27 -0.36 -12.06
N PHE A 219 -3.44 0.61 -11.64
CA PHE A 219 -2.04 0.38 -11.32
C PHE A 219 -1.85 -0.21 -9.91
N LEU A 220 -2.52 0.35 -8.89
CA LEU A 220 -2.34 -0.06 -7.50
C LEU A 220 -2.82 -1.48 -7.24
N THR A 221 -3.90 -1.92 -7.88
CA THR A 221 -4.44 -3.27 -7.68
C THR A 221 -3.39 -4.35 -8.00
N PRO A 222 -2.78 -4.42 -9.21
CA PRO A 222 -1.74 -5.42 -9.50
C PRO A 222 -0.46 -5.20 -8.71
N TYR A 223 -0.14 -3.94 -8.39
CA TYR A 223 0.98 -3.59 -7.53
C TYR A 223 0.86 -4.25 -6.14
N TYR A 224 -0.32 -4.24 -5.51
CA TYR A 224 -0.54 -4.94 -4.23
C TYR A 224 -0.38 -6.45 -4.34
N GLY A 225 -0.78 -7.04 -5.47
CA GLY A 225 -0.56 -8.46 -5.75
C GLY A 225 0.93 -8.82 -5.81
N ILE A 226 1.73 -8.00 -6.52
CA ILE A 226 3.19 -8.16 -6.62
C ILE A 226 3.86 -7.99 -5.25
N LEU A 227 3.42 -7.00 -4.47
CA LEU A 227 3.92 -6.78 -3.11
C LEU A 227 3.66 -7.98 -2.20
N ALA A 228 2.45 -8.54 -2.25
CA ALA A 228 2.09 -9.71 -1.45
C ALA A 228 2.93 -10.94 -1.83
N ALA A 229 3.14 -11.19 -3.13
CA ALA A 229 4.00 -12.27 -3.61
C ALA A 229 5.46 -12.08 -3.15
N SER A 230 5.98 -10.86 -3.29
CA SER A 230 7.35 -10.51 -2.88
C SER A 230 7.54 -10.67 -1.36
N TYR A 231 6.53 -10.28 -0.58
CA TYR A 231 6.53 -10.47 0.87
C TYR A 231 6.62 -11.95 1.26
N LEU A 232 5.80 -12.80 0.64
CA LEU A 232 5.80 -14.24 0.92
C LEU A 232 7.17 -14.87 0.59
N GLN A 233 7.74 -14.53 -0.57
CA GLN A 233 9.05 -15.02 -0.97
C GLN A 233 10.14 -14.67 0.04
N LEU A 234 10.24 -13.39 0.44
CA LEU A 234 11.26 -12.95 1.39
C LEU A 234 11.06 -13.52 2.79
N ARG A 235 9.80 -13.66 3.22
CA ARG A 235 9.47 -14.26 4.53
C ARG A 235 9.91 -15.72 4.61
N ASP A 236 9.68 -16.48 3.55
CA ASP A 236 9.98 -17.91 3.51
C ASP A 236 11.49 -18.16 3.35
N GLU A 237 12.19 -17.33 2.57
CA GLU A 237 13.67 -17.32 2.48
C GLU A 237 14.31 -17.08 3.86
N GLN A 238 13.84 -16.07 4.60
CA GLN A 238 14.40 -15.74 5.91
C GLN A 238 14.13 -16.84 6.96
N ARG A 239 12.95 -17.49 6.94
CA ARG A 239 12.66 -18.67 7.78
C ARG A 239 13.57 -19.86 7.46
N GLY A 240 13.89 -20.08 6.19
CA GLY A 240 14.81 -21.14 5.76
C GLY A 240 16.27 -20.89 6.15
N VAL A 241 16.67 -19.63 6.34
CA VAL A 241 17.98 -19.27 6.90
C VAL A 241 17.98 -19.51 8.41
N ASP A 242 16.98 -19.00 9.13
CA ASP A 242 16.86 -19.17 10.59
C ASP A 242 16.86 -20.66 11.00
N ARG A 243 16.18 -21.51 10.22
CA ARG A 243 16.13 -22.97 10.45
C ARG A 243 17.48 -23.65 10.23
N ARG A 244 18.21 -23.28 9.17
CA ARG A 244 19.57 -23.81 8.91
C ARG A 244 20.60 -23.35 9.94
N SER A 245 20.42 -22.17 10.54
CA SER A 245 21.29 -21.71 11.63
C SER A 245 20.99 -22.34 12.99
N THR A 246 19.82 -22.97 13.15
CA THR A 246 19.39 -23.62 14.40
C THR A 246 19.50 -25.15 14.36
N GLU A 247 19.75 -25.73 13.18
CA GLU A 247 20.08 -27.15 13.05
C GLU A 247 21.54 -27.37 13.49
N PRO A 248 21.81 -28.20 14.51
CA PRO A 248 23.19 -28.54 14.85
C PRO A 248 23.78 -29.25 13.63
N ALA A 249 24.96 -28.82 13.18
CA ALA A 249 25.70 -29.53 12.16
C ALA A 249 25.89 -30.98 12.64
N ASP A 250 25.16 -31.91 12.01
CA ASP A 250 25.28 -33.33 12.30
C ASP A 250 26.67 -33.78 11.82
N ALA A 251 27.63 -33.73 12.73
CA ALA A 251 29.00 -34.18 12.54
C ALA A 251 29.14 -35.70 12.70
N SER A 252 28.09 -36.47 12.38
CA SER A 252 28.11 -37.95 12.41
C SER A 252 28.30 -38.60 11.02
N GLY A 253 28.77 -37.84 10.04
CA GLY A 253 29.26 -38.40 8.78
C GLY A 253 30.63 -39.07 8.93
N THR A 254 30.72 -40.18 9.67
CA THR A 254 31.86 -41.10 9.53
C THR A 254 31.74 -41.81 8.18
N PRO A 255 32.72 -41.69 7.26
CA PRO A 255 32.75 -42.55 6.10
C PRO A 255 33.22 -43.93 6.56
N GLU A 256 32.34 -44.93 6.51
CA GLU A 256 32.77 -46.32 6.52
C GLU A 256 33.45 -46.61 5.17
N LEU A 257 34.76 -46.87 5.21
CA LEU A 257 35.50 -47.67 4.25
C LEU A 257 36.53 -48.52 5.00
#